data_AF-A0A947QXL4-F1
#
_entry.id   AF-A0A947QXL4-F1
#
_cell.length_a   1.000
_cell.length_b   1.000
_cell.length_c   1.000
_cell.angle_alpha   90.00
_cell.angle_beta   90.00
_cell.angle_gamma   90.00
#
_symmetry.space_group_name_H-M   'P 1'
#
loop_
_entity.id
_entity.type
_entity.pdbx_description
1 polymer ?
#
loop_
_entity_poly.entity_id
_entity_poly.type
_entity_poly.pdbx_seq_one_letter_code
_entity_poly.pdbx_strand_id
1 'polypeptide(L)' 'TDGIPEARDSSGNMFSEEKLADLFQKLGNQPANDIRKGILAGLTGYEKKDDFTFVVIKKY' A
#
# COMPACT_ATOMS: atom_id res chain seq x y z
N THR A 1 -4.56 -2.04 8.12
CA THR A 1 -4.05 -3.01 9.12
C THR A 1 -2.56 -3.22 8.87
N ASP A 2 -1.87 -3.87 9.80
CA ASP A 2 -0.48 -4.37 9.66
C ASP A 2 -0.27 -5.28 8.43
N GLY A 3 -1.33 -5.91 7.92
CA GLY A 3 -1.27 -6.76 6.72
C GLY A 3 -0.71 -6.12 5.44
N ILE A 4 -0.67 -4.78 5.31
CA ILE A 4 -0.01 -4.10 4.17
C ILE A 4 1.52 -4.03 4.36
N PRO A 5 2.05 -3.40 5.42
CA PRO A 5 3.50 -3.36 5.63
C PRO A 5 4.13 -4.74 5.84
N GLU A 6 3.37 -5.75 6.28
CA GLU A 6 3.83 -7.13 6.45
C GLU A 6 3.71 -8.01 5.20
N ALA A 7 3.05 -7.54 4.14
CA ALA A 7 2.92 -8.29 2.89
C ALA A 7 4.30 -8.66 2.34
N ARG A 8 4.47 -9.90 1.84
CA ARG A 8 5.77 -10.41 1.37
C ARG A 8 5.74 -10.71 -0.11
N ASP A 9 6.81 -10.37 -0.82
CA ASP A 9 6.98 -10.80 -2.21
C ASP A 9 7.36 -12.29 -2.30
N SER A 10 7.43 -12.82 -3.51
CA SER A 10 7.84 -14.20 -3.78
C SER A 10 9.26 -14.54 -3.33
N SER A 11 10.10 -13.53 -3.06
CA SER A 11 11.45 -13.67 -2.49
C SER A 11 11.45 -13.59 -0.95
N GLY A 12 10.29 -13.41 -0.33
CA GLY A 12 10.11 -13.28 1.11
C GLY A 12 10.38 -11.88 1.67
N ASN A 13 10.64 -10.88 0.83
CA ASN A 13 10.88 -9.51 1.28
C ASN A 13 9.58 -8.82 1.65
N MET A 14 9.57 -8.09 2.76
CA MET A 14 8.41 -7.33 3.20
C MET A 14 8.19 -6.06 2.37
N PHE A 15 6.92 -5.65 2.27
CA PHE A 15 6.56 -4.34 1.73
C PHE A 15 7.16 -3.24 2.59
N SER A 16 7.11 -3.37 3.93
CA SER A 16 7.61 -2.44 4.95
C SER A 16 6.85 -1.11 5.06
N GLU A 17 6.96 -0.48 6.23
CA GLU A 17 6.39 0.85 6.48
C GLU A 17 7.06 1.94 5.63
N GLU A 18 8.36 1.80 5.35
CA GLU A 18 9.12 2.79 4.56
C GLU A 18 8.62 2.86 3.11
N LYS A 19 8.43 1.72 2.43
CA LYS A 19 7.85 1.73 1.08
C LYS A 19 6.42 2.26 1.09
N LEU A 20 5.66 2.01 2.14
CA LEU A 20 4.31 2.54 2.29
C LEU A 20 4.32 4.07 2.43
N ALA A 21 5.23 4.62 3.23
CA ALA A 21 5.41 6.06 3.38
C ALA A 21 5.83 6.72 2.06
N ASP A 22 6.80 6.15 1.35
CA ASP A 22 7.23 6.60 0.03
C ASP A 22 6.08 6.60 -0.98
N LEU A 23 5.24 5.57 -0.93
CA LEU A 23 4.08 5.46 -1.81
C LEU A 23 3.05 6.55 -1.50
N PHE A 24 2.78 6.82 -0.22
CA PHE A 24 1.89 7.91 0.19
C PHE A 24 2.44 9.29 -0.19
N GLN A 25 3.75 9.52 -0.11
CA GLN A 25 4.35 10.78 -0.59
C GLN A 25 4.13 10.98 -2.10
N LYS A 26 4.32 9.93 -2.90
CA LYS A 26 4.15 9.97 -4.36
C LYS A 26 2.69 10.16 -4.76
N LEU A 27 1.76 9.55 -4.03
CA LEU A 27 0.34 9.53 -4.39
C LEU A 27 -0.50 10.59 -3.66
N GLY A 28 -0.03 11.19 -2.57
CA GLY A 28 -0.85 12.00 -1.65
C GLY A 28 -1.54 13.20 -2.30
N ASN A 29 -0.96 13.75 -3.36
CA ASN A 29 -1.57 14.86 -4.11
C ASN A 29 -2.64 14.41 -5.12
N GLN A 30 -2.76 13.12 -5.41
CA GLN A 30 -3.74 12.58 -6.36
C GLN A 30 -5.16 12.53 -5.76
N PRO A 31 -6.19 12.37 -6.61
CA PRO A 31 -7.53 12.03 -6.16
C PRO A 31 -7.54 10.72 -5.35
N ALA A 32 -8.43 10.60 -4.36
CA ALA A 32 -8.49 9.43 -3.47
C ALA A 32 -8.66 8.09 -4.24
N ASN A 33 -9.40 8.10 -5.35
CA ASN A 33 -9.54 6.93 -6.21
C ASN A 33 -8.22 6.50 -6.88
N ASP A 34 -7.34 7.46 -7.19
CA ASP A 34 -6.06 7.17 -7.82
C ASP A 34 -5.01 6.75 -6.78
N ILE A 35 -5.09 7.30 -5.56
CA ILE A 35 -4.33 6.79 -4.40
C ILE A 35 -4.66 5.32 -4.18
N ARG A 36 -5.95 4.95 -4.19
CA ARG A 36 -6.39 3.55 -4.05
C ARG A 36 -5.77 2.64 -5.13
N LYS A 37 -5.82 3.07 -6.40
CA LYS A 37 -5.23 2.32 -7.51
C LYS A 37 -3.71 2.19 -7.38
N GLY A 38 -3.03 3.27 -6.97
CA GLY A 38 -1.58 3.27 -6.79
C GLY A 38 -1.13 2.35 -5.65
N ILE A 39 -1.88 2.30 -4.54
CA ILE A 39 -1.64 1.34 -3.45
C ILE A 39 -1.79 -0.11 -3.93
N LEU A 40 -2.89 -0.42 -4.64
CA LEU A 40 -3.09 -1.76 -5.20
C LEU A 40 -2.01 -2.15 -6.20
N ALA A 41 -1.60 -1.21 -7.07
CA ALA A 41 -0.53 -1.43 -8.02
C ALA A 41 0.81 -1.69 -7.32
N GLY A 42 1.15 -0.94 -6.27
CA GLY A 42 2.37 -1.12 -5.48
C GLY A 42 2.45 -2.48 -4.76
N LEU A 43 1.30 -3.06 -4.42
CA LEU A 43 1.19 -4.39 -3.81
C LEU A 43 1.18 -5.54 -4.82
N THR A 44 1.27 -5.24 -6.12
CA THR A 44 1.34 -6.29 -7.16
C THR A 44 2.62 -7.10 -6.99
N GLY A 45 2.49 -8.43 -6.96
CA GLY A 45 3.63 -9.33 -6.76
C GLY A 45 3.96 -9.62 -5.29
N TYR A 46 3.26 -8.98 -4.34
CA TYR A 46 3.28 -9.39 -2.94
C TYR A 46 2.23 -10.46 -2.71
N GLU A 47 2.66 -11.62 -2.21
CA GLU A 47 1.80 -12.68 -1.72
C GLU A 47 1.08 -12.21 -0.46
N LYS A 48 -0.24 -12.34 -0.50
CA LYS A 48 -1.11 -11.97 0.61
C LYS A 48 -1.32 -13.21 1.47
N LYS A 49 -0.73 -13.22 2.67
CA LYS A 49 -1.07 -14.22 3.70
C LYS A 49 -2.41 -13.93 4.37
N ASP A 50 -2.91 -12.69 4.26
CA ASP A 50 -4.08 -12.24 5.01
C ASP A 50 -4.86 -11.16 4.23
N ASP A 51 -6.13 -10.97 4.61
CA ASP A 51 -6.96 -9.88 4.11
C ASP A 51 -6.47 -8.55 4.69
N PHE A 52 -6.37 -7.52 3.87
CA PHE A 52 -6.01 -6.17 4.34
C PHE A 52 -7.13 -5.18 4.10
N THR A 53 -7.33 -4.31 5.09
CA THR A 53 -8.25 -3.19 5.00
C THR A 53 -7.47 -1.88 5.08
N PHE A 54 -7.79 -0.94 4.19
CA PHE A 54 -7.26 0.41 4.20
C PHE A 54 -8.36 1.44 3.94
N VAL A 55 -8.24 2.59 4.60
CA VAL A 55 -9.16 3.73 4.48
C VAL A 55 -8.33 4.95 4.15
N VAL A 56 -8.69 5.65 3.07
CA VAL A 56 -8.03 6.90 2.66
C VAL A 56 -8.99 8.06 2.93
N ILE A 57 -8.58 8.96 3.82
CA ILE A 57 -9.31 10.19 4.12
C ILE A 57 -8.43 11.35 3.66
N LYS A 58 -8.93 12.14 2.69
CA LYS A 58 -8.27 13.38 2.27
C LYS A 58 -9.02 14.54 2.89
N LYS A 59 -8.33 15.35 3.69
CA LYS A 59 -8.87 16.62 4.20
C LYS A 59 -8.70 17.66 3.10
N TYR A 60 -9.82 18.22 2.64
CA TYR A 60 -9.86 19.34 1.72
C TYR A 60 -9.78 20.65 2.49
#